data_AF-A0A2V9NSQ3-F1
#
_entry.id   AF-A0A2V9NSQ3-F1
#
_cell.length_a   1.000
_cell.length_b   1.000
_cell.length_c   1.000
_cell.angle_alpha   90.00
_cell.angle_beta   90.00
_cell.angle_gamma   90.00
#
_symmetry.space_group_name_H-M   'P 1'
#
loop_
_entity.id
_entity.type
_entity.pdbx_description
1 polymer ?
#
loop_
_entity_poly.entity_id
_entity_poly.type
_entity_poly.pdbx_seq_one_letter_code
_entity_poly.pdbx_strand_id
1 'polypeptide(L)'
;MPDFRNTRWFWPVSVLATGVAGAAVFLFRGCWHSKMSWPVRSQGYCYQVCMSCGIKRLFDEQEFRPFGPYRYDLNELIVWAKGQQQAEVERQRPAS
;
A
#
# COMPACT_ATOMS: atom_id res chain seq x y z
N MET A 1 -18.49 -17.56 42.84
CA MET A 1 -17.08 -17.08 42.90
C MET A 1 -16.22 -18.09 42.17
N PRO A 2 -15.54 -17.72 41.05
CA PRO A 2 -14.69 -18.67 40.33
C PRO A 2 -13.38 -18.93 41.10
N ASP A 3 -12.99 -20.21 41.13
CA ASP A 3 -11.87 -20.79 41.91
C ASP A 3 -10.57 -20.74 41.09
N PHE A 4 -9.53 -20.06 41.60
CA PHE A 4 -8.24 -19.80 40.92
C PHE A 4 -7.16 -20.83 41.26
N ARG A 5 -7.45 -22.12 41.14
CA ARG A 5 -6.51 -23.20 41.56
C ARG A 5 -5.33 -23.47 40.62
N ASN A 6 -5.16 -22.71 39.53
CA ASN A 6 -4.02 -22.84 38.58
C ASN A 6 -3.37 -21.48 38.27
N THR A 7 -2.86 -20.81 39.30
CA THR A 7 -2.28 -19.46 39.18
C THR A 7 -0.86 -19.44 38.55
N ARG A 8 -0.14 -20.57 38.57
CA ARG A 8 1.28 -20.64 38.18
C ARG A 8 1.53 -20.68 36.67
N TRP A 9 0.51 -21.02 35.87
CA TRP A 9 0.58 -21.00 34.39
C TRP A 9 -0.07 -19.76 33.77
N PHE A 10 -0.79 -18.96 34.55
CA PHE A 10 -1.54 -17.81 34.04
C PHE A 10 -0.62 -16.63 33.66
N TRP A 11 0.44 -16.43 34.43
CA TRP A 11 1.45 -15.38 34.20
C TRP A 11 2.29 -15.59 32.92
N PRO A 12 2.93 -16.75 32.68
CA PRO A 12 3.72 -16.95 31.46
C PRO A 12 2.85 -16.89 30.19
N VAL A 13 1.63 -17.42 30.23
CA VAL A 13 0.70 -17.36 29.09
C VAL A 13 0.25 -15.93 28.81
N SER A 14 -0.02 -15.12 29.84
CA SER A 14 -0.38 -13.71 29.67
C SER A 14 0.78 -12.87 29.10
N VAL A 15 2.02 -13.13 29.55
CA VAL A 15 3.22 -12.44 29.04
C VAL A 15 3.48 -12.81 27.57
N LEU A 16 3.36 -14.09 27.21
CA LEU A 16 3.50 -14.54 25.82
C LEU A 16 2.40 -13.97 24.92
N ALA A 17 1.14 -13.98 25.37
CA ALA A 17 0.03 -13.43 24.61
C ALA A 17 0.19 -11.92 24.35
N THR A 18 0.65 -11.17 25.36
CA THR A 18 0.91 -9.73 25.23
C THR A 18 2.09 -9.46 24.28
N GLY A 19 3.15 -10.27 24.35
CA GLY A 19 4.30 -10.15 23.44
C GLY A 19 3.94 -10.40 21.97
N VAL A 20 3.15 -11.45 21.70
CA VAL A 20 2.68 -11.77 20.33
C VAL A 20 1.75 -10.68 19.79
N ALA A 21 0.83 -10.17 20.60
CA ALA A 21 -0.04 -9.07 20.21
C ALA A 21 0.75 -7.79 19.89
N GLY A 22 1.76 -7.46 20.69
CA GLY A 22 2.64 -6.31 20.45
C GLY A 22 3.42 -6.41 19.13
N ALA A 23 3.98 -7.59 18.83
CA ALA A 23 4.68 -7.84 17.57
C ALA A 23 3.76 -7.75 16.35
N ALA A 24 2.54 -8.29 16.45
CA ALA A 24 1.53 -8.19 15.40
C ALA A 24 1.15 -6.73 15.11
N VAL A 25 0.92 -5.91 16.14
CA VAL A 25 0.60 -4.48 15.95
C VAL A 25 1.74 -3.73 15.25
N PHE A 26 3.00 -4.03 15.56
CA PHE A 26 4.15 -3.44 14.87
C PHE A 26 4.24 -3.85 13.40
N LEU A 27 4.00 -5.13 13.10
CA LEU A 27 4.06 -5.65 11.73
C LEU A 27 2.86 -5.19 10.88
N PHE A 28 1.65 -5.21 11.43
CA PHE A 28 0.42 -4.80 10.74
C PHE A 28 0.20 -3.28 10.67
N ARG A 29 0.99 -2.48 11.40
CA ARG A 29 1.12 -1.02 11.13
C ARG A 29 2.05 -0.70 9.95
N GLY A 30 2.64 -1.72 9.32
CA GLY A 30 3.46 -1.60 8.11
C GLY A 30 2.68 -0.94 6.98
N CYS A 31 2.87 0.37 6.84
CA CYS A 31 2.24 1.30 5.91
C CYS A 31 0.92 0.83 5.26
N TRP A 32 -0.21 0.98 5.94
CA TRP A 32 -1.42 1.35 5.21
C TRP A 32 -1.11 2.68 4.56
N HIS A 33 -0.84 2.66 3.26
CA HIS A 33 -0.38 3.71 2.34
C HIS A 33 -1.24 5.00 2.34
N SER A 34 -1.53 5.52 3.52
CA SER A 34 -2.38 6.66 3.85
C SER A 34 -1.58 7.95 3.79
N LYS A 35 -0.28 7.90 4.10
CA LYS A 35 0.63 9.03 4.05
C LYS A 35 1.41 9.05 2.74
N MET A 36 0.74 9.51 1.69
CA MET A 36 1.35 9.80 0.38
C MET A 36 2.02 11.17 0.38
N SER A 37 3.11 11.28 -0.37
CA SER A 37 3.77 12.55 -0.65
C SER A 37 2.88 13.47 -1.48
N TRP A 38 3.26 14.74 -1.54
CA TRP A 38 2.73 15.63 -2.57
C TRP A 38 3.06 15.05 -3.97
N PRO A 39 2.17 15.19 -4.97
CA PRO A 39 2.41 14.68 -6.32
C PRO A 39 3.65 15.32 -6.95
N VAL A 40 4.60 14.50 -7.38
CA VAL A 40 5.84 14.95 -8.03
C VAL A 40 5.82 14.51 -9.49
N ARG A 41 6.31 15.38 -10.38
CA ARG A 41 6.43 15.08 -11.80
C ARG A 41 7.86 14.63 -12.14
N SER A 42 7.97 13.50 -12.83
CA SER A 42 9.23 13.00 -13.40
C SER A 42 8.97 12.21 -14.68
N GLN A 43 9.89 12.26 -15.65
CA GLN A 43 9.79 11.52 -16.91
C GLN A 43 8.46 11.71 -17.67
N GLY A 44 7.81 12.88 -17.50
CA GLY A 44 6.52 13.18 -18.12
C GLY A 44 5.29 12.58 -17.43
N TYR A 45 5.48 11.87 -16.30
CA TYR A 45 4.39 11.33 -15.48
C TYR A 45 4.38 11.96 -14.09
N CYS A 46 3.19 12.07 -13.51
CA CYS A 46 3.03 12.51 -12.13
C CYS A 46 2.79 11.29 -11.23
N TYR A 47 3.43 11.26 -10.06
CA TYR A 47 3.34 10.15 -9.12
C TYR A 47 3.47 10.63 -7.68
N GLN A 48 2.95 9.84 -6.76
CA GLN A 48 3.11 10.01 -5.33
C GLN A 48 3.89 8.85 -4.74
N VAL A 49 4.60 9.12 -3.63
CA VAL A 49 5.39 8.14 -2.90
C VAL A 49 4.86 8.03 -1.49
N CYS A 50 4.67 6.82 -0.97
CA CYS A 50 4.35 6.65 0.44
C CYS A 50 5.55 7.08 1.29
N MET A 51 5.34 8.06 2.16
CA MET A 51 6.39 8.59 3.05
C MET A 51 6.80 7.60 4.14
N SER A 52 6.06 6.51 4.32
CA SER A 52 6.35 5.50 5.35
C SER A 52 7.10 4.29 4.83
N CYS A 53 6.88 3.87 3.57
CA CYS A 53 7.54 2.68 3.01
C CYS A 53 8.11 2.86 1.61
N GLY A 54 7.90 4.00 0.95
CA GLY A 54 8.55 4.32 -0.32
C GLY A 54 7.89 3.73 -1.57
N ILE A 55 6.76 3.03 -1.44
CA ILE A 55 6.00 2.56 -2.59
C ILE A 55 5.48 3.76 -3.40
N LYS A 56 5.40 3.62 -4.71
CA LYS A 56 4.98 4.67 -5.64
C LYS A 56 3.64 4.32 -6.26
N ARG A 57 2.89 5.35 -6.64
CA ARG A 57 1.64 5.24 -7.39
C ARG A 57 1.48 6.43 -8.32
N LEU A 58 0.95 6.20 -9.51
CA LEU A 58 0.70 7.27 -10.47
C LEU A 58 -0.41 8.20 -9.97
N PHE A 59 -0.33 9.44 -10.41
CA PHE A 59 -1.26 10.50 -10.03
C PHE A 59 -1.72 11.26 -11.27
N ASP A 60 -3.03 11.41 -11.41
CA ASP A 60 -3.62 12.19 -12.49
C ASP A 60 -3.74 13.63 -12.02
N GLU A 61 -3.08 14.55 -12.73
CA GLU A 61 -3.08 15.97 -12.41
C GLU A 61 -4.36 16.67 -12.86
N GLN A 62 -5.07 16.15 -13.87
CA GLN A 62 -6.30 16.74 -14.39
C GLN A 62 -7.47 16.42 -13.47
N GLU A 63 -7.60 15.15 -13.08
CA GLU A 63 -8.65 14.68 -12.17
C GLU A 63 -8.23 14.78 -10.69
N PHE A 64 -6.98 15.19 -10.44
CA PHE A 64 -6.38 15.33 -9.11
C PHE A 64 -6.56 14.07 -8.24
N ARG A 65 -6.35 12.88 -8.82
CA ARG A 65 -6.54 11.60 -8.12
C ARG A 65 -5.44 10.58 -8.42
N PRO A 66 -5.05 9.74 -7.44
CA PRO A 66 -4.12 8.65 -7.68
C PRO A 66 -4.79 7.54 -8.51
N PHE A 67 -4.05 6.97 -9.45
CA PHE A 67 -4.55 5.88 -10.30
C PHE A 67 -3.51 4.77 -10.48
N GLY A 68 -3.97 3.63 -11.00
CA GLY A 68 -3.12 2.48 -11.27
C GLY A 68 -2.62 1.74 -10.02
N PRO A 69 -1.75 0.73 -10.23
CA PRO A 69 -1.21 -0.12 -9.18
C PRO A 69 -0.14 0.59 -8.36
N TYR A 70 0.20 -0.02 -7.21
CA TYR A 70 1.36 0.37 -6.41
C TYR A 70 2.60 -0.42 -6.85
N ARG A 71 3.72 0.26 -7.07
CA ARG A 71 5.03 -0.35 -7.39
C ARG A 71 6.17 0.46 -6.80
N TYR A 72 7.30 -0.17 -6.57
CA TYR A 72 8.50 0.52 -6.10
C TYR A 72 9.30 1.15 -7.25
N ASP A 73 9.30 0.52 -8.43
CA ASP A 73 9.91 1.09 -9.63
C ASP A 73 8.91 1.99 -10.37
N LEU A 74 9.34 3.22 -10.65
CA LEU A 74 8.54 4.18 -11.43
C LEU A 74 8.45 3.78 -12.90
N ASN A 75 9.49 3.16 -13.46
CA ASN A 75 9.51 2.77 -14.86
C ASN A 75 8.47 1.68 -15.14
N GLU A 76 8.31 0.71 -14.23
CA GLU A 76 7.25 -0.30 -14.32
C GLU A 76 5.85 0.33 -14.37
N LEU A 77 5.61 1.37 -13.56
CA LEU A 77 4.34 2.11 -13.57
C LEU A 77 4.12 2.82 -14.90
N ILE A 78 5.17 3.44 -15.46
CA ILE A 78 5.10 4.14 -16.73
C ILE A 78 4.81 3.17 -17.88
N VAL A 79 5.49 2.02 -17.92
CA VAL A 79 5.25 0.97 -18.92
C VAL A 79 3.80 0.48 -18.83
N TRP A 80 3.31 0.24 -17.61
CA TRP A 80 1.92 -0.15 -17.38
C TRP A 80 0.94 0.92 -17.90
N ALA A 81 1.16 2.20 -17.57
CA ALA A 81 0.28 3.29 -18.00
C ALA A 81 0.22 3.43 -19.51
N LYS A 82 1.37 3.32 -20.20
CA LYS A 82 1.43 3.32 -21.67
C LYS A 82 0.64 2.16 -22.27
N GLY A 83 0.77 0.97 -21.68
CA GLY A 83 0.00 -0.20 -22.10
C GLY A 83 -1.51 0.00 -21.99
N GLN A 84 -1.98 0.63 -20.90
CA GLN A 84 -3.41 0.95 -20.74
C GLN A 84 -3.89 1.98 -21.76
N GLN A 85 -3.09 3.01 -22.05
CA GLN A 85 -3.42 4.00 -23.08
C GLN A 85 -3.54 3.36 -24.47
N GLN A 86 -2.60 2.50 -24.83
CA GLN A 86 -2.64 1.81 -26.12
C GLN A 86 -3.83 0.85 -26.23
N ALA A 87 -4.14 0.10 -25.16
CA ALA A 87 -5.29 -0.80 -25.12
C ALA A 87 -6.62 -0.04 -25.27
N GLU A 88 -6.74 1.14 -24.65
CA GLU A 88 -7.92 1.99 -24.80
C GLU A 88 -8.06 2.52 -26.23
N VAL A 89 -6.97 2.98 -26.84
CA VAL A 89 -6.96 3.41 -28.25
C VAL A 89 -7.35 2.28 -29.19
N GLU A 90 -6.84 1.06 -28.96
CA GLU A 90 -7.19 -0.10 -29.77
C GLU A 90 -8.65 -0.51 -29.59
N ARG A 91 -9.20 -0.40 -28.38
CA ARG A 91 -10.62 -0.66 -28.11
C ARG A 91 -11.54 0.36 -28.78
N GLN A 92 -11.11 1.62 -28.86
CA GLN A 92 -11.86 2.71 -29.49
C GLN A 92 -11.73 2.71 -31.02
N ARG A 93 -10.76 1.97 -31.58
CA ARG A 93 -10.64 1.79 -33.03
C ARG A 93 -11.89 1.05 -33.53
N PRO A 94 -12.69 1.63 -34.44
CA PRO A 94 -13.82 0.93 -35.01
C PRO A 94 -13.33 -0.32 -35.75
N ALA A 95 -14.02 -1.44 -35.53
CA ALA A 95 -13.82 -2.65 -36.32
C ALA A 95 -14.01 -2.27 -37.79
N SER A 96 -12.91 -2.31 -38.53
CA SER A 96 -12.85 -1.97 -39.96
C SER A 96 -13.45 -3.10 -40.78
#